data_AF-A0A2E5D8A9-F1
#
_entry.id   AF-A0A2E5D8A9-F1
#
_cell.length_a   1.000
_cell.length_b   1.000
_cell.length_c   1.000
_cell.angle_alpha   90.00
_cell.angle_beta   90.00
_cell.angle_gamma   90.00
#
_symmetry.space_group_name_H-M   'P 1'
#
loop_
_entity.id
_entity.type
_entity.pdbx_description
1 polymer ?
#
loop_
_entity_poly.entity_id
_entity_poly.type
_entity_poly.pdbx_seq_one_letter_code
_entity_poly.pdbx_strand_id
1 'polypeptide(L)'
;MASAQFTPPANTISLGLLGDGTQALDFNTFDSIIDTELGLFSANGTLLAQNDDINGTLQSQIVTPPGLSEGTYYLAAGQFETIFGDGFFVIGPSGGVFTLTYGAGQTTGGTIGAAGVVWFSFEIGSETEPELEVLSLSGVDLNRNRLTITRQTDKEGSYQVQRSSDLQSWTDVGALRSGNGNRLSHTQALNAPSGFLRVVTP
;
A
#
# COMPACT_ATOMS: atom_id res chain seq x y z
N MET A 1 -19.16 -29.59 -5.92
CA MET A 1 -18.84 -29.04 -7.26
C MET A 1 -17.66 -28.12 -7.03
N ALA A 2 -16.47 -28.43 -7.55
CA ALA A 2 -15.33 -27.53 -7.47
C ALA A 2 -15.60 -26.35 -8.40
N SER A 3 -15.60 -25.12 -7.87
CA SER A 3 -15.65 -23.89 -8.66
C SER A 3 -14.43 -23.89 -9.59
N ALA A 4 -14.66 -23.79 -10.91
CA ALA A 4 -13.59 -23.63 -11.87
C ALA A 4 -12.90 -22.27 -11.59
N GLN A 5 -11.62 -22.30 -11.25
CA GLN A 5 -10.83 -21.09 -11.05
C GLN A 5 -10.29 -20.66 -12.42
N PHE A 6 -10.77 -19.53 -12.93
CA PHE A 6 -10.24 -18.94 -14.16
C PHE A 6 -8.88 -18.30 -13.91
N THR A 7 -8.00 -18.34 -14.90
CA THR A 7 -6.68 -17.70 -14.82
C THR A 7 -6.87 -16.18 -14.83
N PRO A 8 -6.38 -15.44 -13.82
CA PRO A 8 -6.45 -13.99 -13.81
C PRO A 8 -5.69 -13.34 -14.98
N PRO A 9 -6.07 -12.12 -15.38
CA PRO A 9 -5.37 -11.39 -16.42
C PRO A 9 -3.91 -11.11 -16.03
N ALA A 10 -2.99 -11.33 -16.98
CA ALA A 10 -1.58 -10.98 -16.82
C ALA A 10 -1.36 -9.47 -17.07
N ASN A 11 -0.25 -8.92 -16.57
CA ASN A 11 0.19 -7.53 -16.79
C ASN A 11 -0.80 -6.47 -16.27
N THR A 12 -1.40 -6.70 -15.11
CA THR A 12 -2.27 -5.71 -14.45
C THR A 12 -1.47 -4.54 -13.88
N ILE A 13 -2.01 -3.34 -13.96
CA ILE A 13 -1.52 -2.18 -13.21
C ILE A 13 -2.06 -2.29 -11.77
N SER A 14 -1.17 -2.41 -10.79
CA SER A 14 -1.60 -2.50 -9.38
C SER A 14 -2.01 -1.14 -8.83
N LEU A 15 -3.20 -1.07 -8.24
CA LEU A 15 -3.73 0.07 -7.49
C LEU A 15 -3.43 -0.02 -5.99
N GLY A 16 -2.82 -1.13 -5.54
CA GLY A 16 -2.51 -1.39 -4.14
C GLY A 16 -3.72 -1.81 -3.30
N LEU A 17 -3.59 -1.60 -1.99
CA LEU A 17 -4.64 -1.85 -1.00
C LEU A 17 -5.63 -0.68 -1.00
N LEU A 18 -6.91 -0.96 -1.27
CA LEU A 18 -7.96 0.07 -1.33
C LEU A 18 -8.90 0.02 -0.12
N GLY A 19 -8.42 -0.51 1.01
CA GLY A 19 -9.13 -0.53 2.29
C GLY A 19 -9.53 -1.94 2.73
N ASP A 20 -10.25 -1.99 3.85
CA ASP A 20 -10.66 -3.21 4.56
C ASP A 20 -12.07 -3.70 4.19
N GLY A 21 -12.66 -3.11 3.15
CA GLY A 21 -14.01 -3.45 2.68
C GLY A 21 -15.14 -2.78 3.47
N THR A 22 -14.84 -1.97 4.49
CA THR A 22 -15.88 -1.27 5.28
C THR A 22 -16.44 -0.02 4.59
N GLN A 23 -15.77 0.48 3.57
CA GLN A 23 -16.15 1.68 2.83
C GLN A 23 -16.47 1.33 1.37
N ALA A 24 -17.32 2.17 0.77
CA ALA A 24 -17.59 2.12 -0.66
C ALA A 24 -16.34 2.55 -1.44
N LEU A 25 -16.12 1.93 -2.61
CA LEU A 25 -15.11 2.39 -3.57
C LEU A 25 -15.76 2.95 -4.81
N ASP A 26 -15.19 4.04 -5.31
CA ASP A 26 -15.59 4.72 -6.55
C ASP A 26 -14.45 4.58 -7.57
N PHE A 27 -14.76 4.02 -8.73
CA PHE A 27 -13.90 3.96 -9.90
C PHE A 27 -14.58 4.73 -11.01
N ASN A 28 -13.94 5.77 -11.54
CA ASN A 28 -14.50 6.57 -12.63
C ASN A 28 -13.45 7.05 -13.63
N THR A 29 -13.91 7.39 -14.82
CA THR A 29 -13.06 7.87 -15.92
C THR A 29 -13.39 9.30 -16.33
N PHE A 30 -13.94 10.12 -15.43
CA PHE A 30 -14.47 11.46 -15.74
C PHE A 30 -13.46 12.41 -16.41
N ASP A 31 -12.18 12.23 -16.11
CA ASP A 31 -11.09 13.03 -16.70
C ASP A 31 -10.59 12.47 -18.05
N SER A 32 -11.36 11.57 -18.68
CA SER A 32 -11.07 11.00 -20.00
C SER A 32 -11.85 11.70 -21.10
N ILE A 33 -11.24 11.79 -22.28
CA ILE A 33 -11.85 12.39 -23.47
C ILE A 33 -12.46 11.37 -24.44
N ILE A 34 -12.18 10.09 -24.22
CA ILE A 34 -12.72 8.99 -25.01
C ILE A 34 -13.97 8.43 -24.34
N ASP A 35 -14.74 7.70 -25.14
CA ASP A 35 -15.86 6.88 -24.66
C ASP A 35 -15.30 5.64 -23.95
N THR A 36 -15.59 5.48 -22.66
CA THR A 36 -14.94 4.45 -21.82
C THR A 36 -15.97 3.52 -21.21
N GLU A 37 -15.64 2.25 -21.12
CA GLU A 37 -16.42 1.25 -20.39
C GLU A 37 -15.58 0.59 -19.28
N LEU A 38 -16.19 0.35 -18.12
CA LEU A 38 -15.56 -0.32 -16.99
C LEU A 38 -16.23 -1.66 -16.68
N GLY A 39 -15.42 -2.66 -16.32
CA GLY A 39 -15.87 -3.95 -15.80
C GLY A 39 -15.10 -4.35 -14.55
N LEU A 40 -15.80 -4.71 -13.47
CA LEU A 40 -15.22 -5.13 -12.19
C LEU A 40 -15.40 -6.64 -11.98
N PHE A 41 -14.34 -7.33 -11.62
CA PHE A 41 -14.30 -8.78 -11.43
C PHE A 41 -13.76 -9.16 -10.06
N SER A 42 -14.29 -10.26 -9.52
CA SER A 42 -13.72 -10.95 -8.36
C SER A 42 -12.44 -11.72 -8.72
N ALA A 43 -11.70 -12.20 -7.71
CA ALA A 43 -10.54 -13.07 -7.88
C ALA A 43 -10.79 -14.32 -8.73
N ASN A 44 -12.02 -14.84 -8.74
CA ASN A 44 -12.39 -16.04 -9.49
C ASN A 44 -12.85 -15.73 -10.92
N GLY A 45 -12.85 -14.46 -11.33
CA GLY A 45 -13.28 -14.04 -12.67
C GLY A 45 -14.79 -13.81 -12.81
N THR A 46 -15.57 -13.89 -11.74
CA THR A 46 -16.99 -13.49 -11.77
C THR A 46 -17.10 -11.98 -12.00
N LEU A 47 -17.91 -11.57 -12.98
CA LEU A 47 -18.24 -10.17 -13.25
C LEU A 47 -19.18 -9.66 -12.14
N LEU A 48 -18.72 -8.66 -11.39
CA LEU A 48 -19.43 -8.08 -10.26
C LEU A 48 -20.24 -6.86 -10.66
N ALA A 49 -19.68 -6.02 -11.53
CA ALA A 49 -20.31 -4.80 -12.01
C ALA A 49 -19.71 -4.39 -13.36
N GLN A 50 -20.47 -3.64 -14.14
CA GLN A 50 -19.98 -2.98 -15.35
C GLN A 50 -20.76 -1.68 -15.56
N ASN A 51 -20.16 -0.73 -16.26
CA ASN A 51 -20.82 0.49 -16.69
C ASN A 51 -20.21 1.01 -18.00
N ASP A 52 -20.99 1.76 -18.77
CA ASP A 52 -20.59 2.38 -20.04
C ASP A 52 -20.65 3.91 -19.90
N ASP A 53 -21.82 4.44 -19.56
CA ASP A 53 -22.07 5.86 -19.38
C ASP A 53 -22.57 6.21 -17.98
N ILE A 54 -22.39 7.48 -17.59
CA ILE A 54 -22.98 7.99 -16.35
C ILE A 54 -23.45 9.43 -16.53
N ASN A 55 -24.65 9.72 -16.04
CA ASN A 55 -25.24 11.06 -16.04
C ASN A 55 -25.22 11.75 -17.43
N GLY A 56 -25.30 10.97 -18.52
CA GLY A 56 -25.28 11.48 -19.90
C GLY A 56 -23.90 11.90 -20.42
N THR A 57 -22.82 11.51 -19.76
CA THR A 57 -21.44 11.60 -20.30
C THR A 57 -21.08 10.33 -21.06
N LEU A 58 -19.92 10.31 -21.72
CA LEU A 58 -19.34 9.11 -22.35
C LEU A 58 -18.36 8.39 -21.41
N GLN A 59 -18.36 8.77 -20.13
CA GLN A 59 -17.42 8.27 -19.15
C GLN A 59 -18.12 7.32 -18.21
N SER A 60 -17.40 6.30 -17.78
CA SER A 60 -17.89 5.26 -16.91
C SER A 60 -17.67 5.57 -15.44
N GLN A 61 -18.55 5.01 -14.61
CA GLN A 61 -18.37 4.95 -13.17
C GLN A 61 -18.89 3.63 -12.60
N ILE A 62 -18.12 3.00 -11.71
CA ILE A 62 -18.56 1.90 -10.86
C ILE A 62 -18.40 2.32 -9.40
N VAL A 63 -19.50 2.35 -8.67
CA VAL A 63 -19.51 2.52 -7.21
C VAL A 63 -19.83 1.18 -6.56
N THR A 64 -18.89 0.64 -5.81
CA THR A 64 -19.09 -0.59 -5.05
C THR A 64 -19.72 -0.25 -3.69
N PRO A 65 -20.72 -1.02 -3.23
CA PRO A 65 -21.23 -0.84 -1.88
C PRO A 65 -20.18 -1.25 -0.84
N PRO A 66 -20.27 -0.74 0.40
CA PRO A 66 -19.53 -1.31 1.52
C PRO A 66 -19.77 -2.82 1.64
N GLY A 67 -18.76 -3.56 2.07
CA GLY A 67 -18.83 -5.00 2.32
C GLY A 67 -18.16 -5.88 1.26
N LEU A 68 -17.26 -5.34 0.44
CA LEU A 68 -16.37 -6.19 -0.35
C LEU A 68 -15.54 -7.08 0.59
N SER A 69 -15.54 -8.38 0.34
CA SER A 69 -14.74 -9.32 1.14
C SER A 69 -13.25 -9.12 0.87
N GLU A 70 -12.42 -9.45 1.86
CA GLU A 70 -10.96 -9.45 1.67
C GLU A 70 -10.54 -10.33 0.48
N GLY A 71 -9.57 -9.85 -0.28
CA GLY A 71 -9.00 -10.52 -1.45
C GLY A 71 -8.72 -9.60 -2.62
N THR A 72 -8.24 -10.21 -3.71
CA THR A 72 -7.86 -9.53 -4.95
C THR A 72 -9.07 -9.32 -5.86
N TYR A 73 -9.14 -8.14 -6.46
CA TYR A 73 -10.14 -7.78 -7.46
C TYR A 73 -9.46 -7.22 -8.71
N TYR A 74 -10.17 -7.29 -9.83
CA TYR A 74 -9.67 -6.85 -11.12
C TYR A 74 -10.65 -5.86 -11.76
N LEU A 75 -10.12 -4.77 -12.28
CA LEU A 75 -10.88 -3.77 -13.03
C LEU A 75 -10.38 -3.77 -14.48
N ALA A 76 -11.29 -3.91 -15.43
CA ALA A 76 -11.05 -3.75 -16.85
C ALA A 76 -11.52 -2.37 -17.28
N ALA A 77 -10.68 -1.65 -18.03
CA ALA A 77 -11.07 -0.45 -18.75
C ALA A 77 -10.98 -0.70 -20.26
N GLY A 78 -12.09 -0.47 -20.95
CA GLY A 78 -12.25 -0.59 -22.39
C GLY A 78 -12.78 0.71 -23.00
N GLN A 79 -12.91 0.71 -24.32
CA GLN A 79 -13.56 1.77 -25.07
C GLN A 79 -14.80 1.18 -25.73
N PHE A 80 -15.87 1.97 -25.84
CA PHE A 80 -17.07 1.60 -26.59
C PHE A 80 -16.71 0.99 -27.96
N GLU A 81 -17.11 -0.22 -28.34
CA GLU A 81 -18.09 -1.17 -27.73
C GLU A 81 -17.42 -2.41 -27.09
N THR A 82 -17.09 -2.35 -25.81
CA THR A 82 -16.47 -3.42 -25.01
C THR A 82 -17.53 -4.31 -24.40
N ILE A 83 -17.33 -5.63 -24.51
CA ILE A 83 -18.18 -6.66 -23.93
C ILE A 83 -17.44 -7.31 -22.77
N PHE A 84 -18.05 -7.29 -21.58
CA PHE A 84 -17.55 -8.01 -20.40
C PHE A 84 -18.38 -9.27 -20.12
N GLY A 85 -17.75 -10.28 -19.53
CA GLY A 85 -18.41 -11.50 -19.09
C GLY A 85 -17.57 -12.31 -18.09
N ASP A 86 -18.20 -13.28 -17.43
CA ASP A 86 -17.53 -14.15 -16.47
C ASP A 86 -16.28 -14.84 -17.04
N GLY A 87 -15.36 -15.18 -16.15
CA GLY A 87 -14.08 -15.79 -16.49
C GLY A 87 -13.07 -14.81 -17.06
N PHE A 88 -13.14 -13.54 -16.66
CA PHE A 88 -12.33 -12.44 -17.20
C PHE A 88 -12.51 -12.24 -18.71
N PHE A 89 -13.70 -12.53 -19.24
CA PHE A 89 -14.01 -12.34 -20.64
C PHE A 89 -14.13 -10.85 -20.94
N VAL A 90 -13.25 -10.33 -21.80
CA VAL A 90 -13.30 -8.95 -22.30
C VAL A 90 -12.94 -8.94 -23.78
N ILE A 91 -13.81 -8.36 -24.60
CA ILE A 91 -13.54 -8.07 -26.01
C ILE A 91 -13.96 -6.63 -26.26
N GLY A 92 -13.03 -5.79 -26.71
CA GLY A 92 -13.31 -4.41 -27.06
C GLY A 92 -12.44 -3.93 -28.23
N PRO A 93 -12.80 -2.81 -28.87
CA PRO A 93 -11.97 -2.18 -29.88
C PRO A 93 -10.69 -1.58 -29.27
N SER A 94 -9.71 -1.31 -30.13
CA SER A 94 -8.61 -0.41 -29.74
C SER A 94 -9.16 0.99 -29.49
N GLY A 95 -8.56 1.67 -28.52
CA GLY A 95 -8.98 3.01 -28.14
C GLY A 95 -7.84 3.99 -27.95
N GLY A 96 -8.10 4.97 -27.07
CA GLY A 96 -7.18 6.06 -26.78
C GLY A 96 -6.56 6.00 -25.38
N VAL A 97 -5.96 7.12 -25.00
CA VAL A 97 -5.51 7.38 -23.62
C VAL A 97 -6.73 7.71 -22.77
N PHE A 98 -6.78 7.15 -21.56
CA PHE A 98 -7.80 7.43 -20.57
C PHE A 98 -7.16 7.66 -19.19
N THR A 99 -7.91 8.33 -18.32
CA THR A 99 -7.59 8.54 -16.91
C THR A 99 -8.59 7.75 -16.07
N LEU A 100 -8.10 6.98 -15.11
CA LEU A 100 -8.89 6.31 -14.09
C LEU A 100 -8.68 7.01 -12.75
N THR A 101 -9.75 7.46 -12.14
CA THR A 101 -9.80 7.95 -10.76
C THR A 101 -10.34 6.84 -9.86
N TYR A 102 -9.68 6.59 -8.73
CA TYR A 102 -10.02 5.49 -7.82
C TYR A 102 -9.77 5.88 -6.35
N GLY A 103 -10.32 5.07 -5.43
CA GLY A 103 -10.07 5.20 -3.99
C GLY A 103 -10.51 6.55 -3.43
N ALA A 104 -9.59 7.25 -2.76
CA ALA A 104 -9.78 8.58 -2.19
C ALA A 104 -9.44 9.71 -3.19
N GLY A 105 -9.56 9.45 -4.50
CA GLY A 105 -9.27 10.41 -5.57
C GLY A 105 -7.87 10.30 -6.18
N GLN A 106 -7.20 9.16 -6.01
CA GLN A 106 -5.97 8.87 -6.75
C GLN A 106 -6.27 8.72 -8.23
N THR A 107 -5.31 9.07 -9.09
CA THR A 107 -5.42 8.92 -10.54
C THR A 107 -4.33 8.02 -11.11
N THR A 108 -4.69 7.28 -12.14
CA THR A 108 -3.80 6.49 -12.99
C THR A 108 -4.37 6.49 -14.40
N GLY A 109 -3.82 5.70 -15.31
CA GLY A 109 -4.36 5.60 -16.65
C GLY A 109 -3.60 4.62 -17.51
N GLY A 110 -3.94 4.63 -18.79
CA GLY A 110 -3.28 3.81 -19.79
C GLY A 110 -3.75 4.17 -21.19
N THR A 111 -3.22 3.45 -22.17
CA THR A 111 -3.70 3.50 -23.55
C THR A 111 -4.38 2.18 -23.87
N ILE A 112 -5.64 2.24 -24.30
CA ILE A 112 -6.38 1.05 -24.76
C ILE A 112 -5.82 0.66 -26.13
N GLY A 113 -4.83 -0.23 -26.13
CA GLY A 113 -4.16 -0.68 -27.34
C GLY A 113 -4.96 -1.73 -28.13
N ALA A 114 -4.28 -2.46 -29.02
CA ALA A 114 -4.91 -3.50 -29.85
C ALA A 114 -5.54 -4.66 -29.07
N ALA A 115 -5.19 -4.83 -27.78
CA ALA A 115 -5.83 -5.81 -26.90
C ALA A 115 -7.25 -5.40 -26.49
N GLY A 116 -7.64 -4.14 -26.69
CA GLY A 116 -8.98 -3.63 -26.40
C GLY A 116 -9.29 -3.43 -24.92
N VAL A 117 -8.33 -3.69 -24.02
CA VAL A 117 -8.52 -3.57 -22.58
C VAL A 117 -7.21 -3.19 -21.88
N VAL A 118 -7.33 -2.38 -20.83
CA VAL A 118 -6.30 -2.20 -19.82
C VAL A 118 -6.79 -2.79 -18.50
N TRP A 119 -5.98 -3.64 -17.90
CA TRP A 119 -6.31 -4.34 -16.65
C TRP A 119 -5.64 -3.67 -15.46
N PHE A 120 -6.41 -3.52 -14.39
CA PHE A 120 -5.94 -3.10 -13.07
C PHE A 120 -6.24 -4.18 -12.04
N SER A 121 -5.43 -4.24 -10.98
CA SER A 121 -5.67 -5.11 -9.83
C SER A 121 -5.60 -4.30 -8.54
N PHE A 122 -6.44 -4.65 -7.57
CA PHE A 122 -6.42 -4.05 -6.24
C PHE A 122 -6.77 -5.09 -5.17
N GLU A 123 -6.34 -4.80 -3.95
CA GLU A 123 -6.61 -5.64 -2.79
C GLU A 123 -7.61 -4.98 -1.87
N ILE A 124 -8.51 -5.80 -1.30
CA ILE A 124 -9.26 -5.48 -0.10
C ILE A 124 -8.67 -6.30 1.03
N GLY A 125 -8.36 -5.66 2.13
CA GLY A 125 -7.75 -6.31 3.29
C GLY A 125 -7.45 -5.32 4.38
N SER A 126 -7.24 -5.83 5.58
CA SER A 126 -6.68 -5.02 6.65
C SER A 126 -5.29 -4.53 6.22
N GLU A 127 -5.05 -3.21 6.29
CA GLU A 127 -3.68 -2.71 6.25
C GLU A 127 -2.99 -3.37 7.44
N THR A 128 -2.06 -4.28 7.19
CA THR A 128 -1.13 -4.71 8.22
C THR A 128 -0.34 -3.46 8.57
N GLU A 129 -0.86 -2.69 9.53
CA GLU A 129 -0.08 -1.69 10.24
C GLU A 129 1.21 -2.43 10.57
N PRO A 130 2.38 -1.99 10.06
CA PRO A 130 3.62 -2.68 10.38
C PRO A 130 3.60 -2.74 11.89
N GLU A 131 3.57 -3.96 12.45
CA GLU A 131 3.65 -4.17 13.88
C GLU A 131 4.80 -3.27 14.29
N LEU A 132 4.48 -2.17 14.98
CA LEU A 132 5.51 -1.25 15.42
C LEU A 132 6.41 -2.17 16.21
N GLU A 133 7.61 -2.48 15.69
CA GLU A 133 8.66 -3.03 16.52
C GLU A 133 8.82 -1.94 17.56
N VAL A 134 8.11 -2.10 18.68
CA VAL A 134 8.02 -1.07 19.69
C VAL A 134 9.45 -0.97 20.16
N LEU A 135 10.11 0.08 19.69
CA LEU A 135 11.45 0.48 20.02
C LEU A 135 11.43 0.83 21.52
N SER A 136 11.36 -0.20 22.35
CA SER A 136 11.13 -0.05 23.77
C SER A 136 12.46 0.29 24.41
N LEU A 137 12.52 1.51 24.93
CA LEU A 137 13.54 1.85 25.90
C LEU A 137 13.30 0.97 27.12
N SER A 138 14.12 -0.06 27.27
CA SER A 138 13.91 -1.09 28.27
C SER A 138 14.40 -0.67 29.66
N GLY A 139 15.12 0.45 29.77
CA GLY A 139 15.44 1.07 31.07
C GLY A 139 16.44 2.22 30.98
N VAL A 140 16.34 3.13 31.96
CA VAL A 140 17.32 4.18 32.24
C VAL A 140 17.74 4.03 33.70
N ASP A 141 19.04 3.87 33.96
CA ASP A 141 19.59 3.77 35.32
C ASP A 141 20.63 4.88 35.56
N LEU A 142 20.56 5.50 36.73
CA LEU A 142 21.51 6.49 37.24
C LEU A 142 22.18 5.90 38.48
N ASN A 143 23.44 5.48 38.33
CA ASN A 143 24.16 4.84 39.43
C ASN A 143 25.64 5.23 39.40
N ARG A 144 26.22 5.55 40.57
CA ARG A 144 27.66 5.82 40.77
C ARG A 144 28.29 6.68 39.66
N ASN A 145 27.71 7.85 39.41
CA ASN A 145 28.17 8.80 38.39
C ASN A 145 28.07 8.28 36.93
N ARG A 146 27.13 7.37 36.64
CA ARG A 146 26.90 6.84 35.28
C ARG A 146 25.41 6.83 34.92
N LEU A 147 25.13 7.11 33.65
CA LEU A 147 23.84 6.94 32.99
C LEU A 147 23.93 5.68 32.11
N THR A 148 23.03 4.72 32.33
CA THR A 148 22.87 3.54 31.47
C THR A 148 21.53 3.58 30.77
N ILE A 149 21.55 3.47 29.45
CA ILE A 149 20.36 3.36 28.59
C ILE A 149 20.35 1.94 28.03
N THR A 150 19.22 1.24 28.18
CA THR A 150 19.07 -0.13 27.70
C THR A 150 17.92 -0.24 26.72
N ARG A 151 18.13 -0.97 25.62
CA ARG A 151 17.17 -1.20 24.54
C ARG A 151 17.09 -2.69 24.23
N GLN A 152 15.89 -3.20 23.97
CA GLN A 152 15.69 -4.53 23.41
C GLN A 152 16.05 -4.50 21.92
N THR A 153 16.85 -5.46 21.47
CA THR A 153 17.27 -5.57 20.07
C THR A 153 16.66 -6.80 19.42
N ASP A 154 16.46 -6.73 18.12
CA ASP A 154 15.99 -7.80 17.27
C ASP A 154 17.20 -8.62 16.80
N LYS A 155 16.96 -9.87 16.37
CA LYS A 155 18.02 -10.67 15.76
C LYS A 155 18.25 -10.08 14.38
N GLU A 156 19.49 -9.63 14.11
CA GLU A 156 19.96 -9.08 12.82
C GLU A 156 19.82 -7.56 12.61
N GLY A 157 19.16 -6.83 13.51
CA GLY A 157 19.15 -5.35 13.48
C GLY A 157 20.53 -4.73 13.73
N SER A 158 20.77 -3.51 13.24
CA SER A 158 21.97 -2.73 13.59
C SER A 158 21.57 -1.52 14.42
N TYR A 159 22.37 -1.16 15.43
CA TYR A 159 22.02 -0.13 16.41
C TYR A 159 23.20 0.82 16.66
N GLN A 160 22.95 2.12 16.55
CA GLN A 160 23.91 3.18 16.81
C GLN A 160 23.38 4.10 17.91
N VAL A 161 24.22 4.40 18.89
CA VAL A 161 23.89 5.41 19.90
C VAL A 161 24.32 6.76 19.36
N GLN A 162 23.45 7.76 19.48
CA GLN A 162 23.71 9.12 19.05
C GLN A 162 23.44 10.11 20.16
N ARG A 163 24.13 11.23 20.09
CA ARG A 163 24.04 12.33 21.04
C ARG A 163 23.81 13.66 20.35
N SER A 164 23.06 14.53 21.00
CA SER A 164 22.82 15.90 20.55
C SER A 164 22.84 16.89 21.73
N SER A 165 23.21 18.14 21.48
CA SER A 165 23.06 19.25 22.43
C SER A 165 21.83 20.11 22.16
N ASP A 166 21.22 20.00 20.99
CA ASP A 166 20.19 20.92 20.45
C ASP A 166 18.95 20.20 19.89
N LEU A 167 18.92 18.86 19.93
CA LEU A 167 17.94 17.97 19.28
C LEU A 167 17.92 18.02 17.74
N GLN A 168 18.79 18.82 17.11
CA GLN A 168 18.84 19.01 15.66
C GLN A 168 20.08 18.31 15.06
N SER A 169 21.23 18.50 15.68
CA SER A 169 22.52 17.96 15.26
C SER A 169 22.86 16.74 16.10
N TRP A 170 23.06 15.58 15.44
CA TRP A 170 23.32 14.31 16.11
C TRP A 170 24.68 13.74 15.71
N THR A 171 25.44 13.26 16.68
CA THR A 171 26.73 12.60 16.46
C THR A 171 26.76 11.22 17.08
N ASP A 172 27.46 10.30 16.43
CA ASP A 172 27.58 8.92 16.89
C ASP A 172 28.45 8.82 18.16
N VAL A 173 27.95 8.08 19.15
CA VAL A 173 28.65 7.83 20.41
C VAL A 173 28.92 6.34 20.58
N GLY A 174 30.16 5.95 20.29
CA GLY A 174 30.57 4.54 20.27
C GLY A 174 30.32 3.87 18.92
N ALA A 175 30.64 2.58 18.84
CA ALA A 175 30.54 1.82 17.61
C ALA A 175 29.11 1.35 17.31
N LEU A 176 28.84 1.10 16.02
CA LEU A 176 27.67 0.40 15.53
C LEU A 176 27.64 -1.02 16.12
N ARG A 177 26.47 -1.47 16.55
CA ARG A 177 26.30 -2.76 17.24
C ARG A 177 25.21 -3.58 16.58
N SER A 178 25.48 -4.84 16.28
CA SER A 178 24.47 -5.78 15.82
C SER A 178 23.57 -6.24 16.98
N GLY A 179 22.28 -6.29 16.74
CA GLY A 179 21.28 -6.89 17.60
C GLY A 179 21.32 -8.41 17.51
N ASN A 180 21.04 -9.04 18.64
CA ASN A 180 21.08 -10.49 18.78
C ASN A 180 19.83 -11.04 19.47
N GLY A 181 18.74 -10.26 19.51
CA GLY A 181 17.53 -10.63 20.25
C GLY A 181 17.58 -10.32 21.75
N ASN A 182 18.68 -9.77 22.27
CA ASN A 182 18.83 -9.44 23.70
C ASN A 182 18.91 -7.92 23.95
N ARG A 183 19.00 -7.56 25.22
CA ARG A 183 19.16 -6.18 25.67
C ARG A 183 20.55 -5.66 25.36
N LEU A 184 20.62 -4.55 24.64
CA LEU A 184 21.82 -3.78 24.41
C LEU A 184 21.84 -2.57 25.36
N SER A 185 22.94 -2.40 26.09
CA SER A 185 23.12 -1.28 27.00
C SER A 185 24.26 -0.36 26.57
N HIS A 186 24.02 0.95 26.64
CA HIS A 186 25.04 1.98 26.52
C HIS A 186 25.17 2.70 27.86
N THR A 187 26.41 2.89 28.32
CA THR A 187 26.67 3.56 29.59
C THR A 187 27.69 4.68 29.40
N GLN A 188 27.31 5.89 29.80
CA GLN A 188 28.19 7.05 29.85
C GLN A 188 28.39 7.56 31.29
N ALA A 189 29.48 8.27 31.54
CA ALA A 189 29.69 8.94 32.82
C ALA A 189 28.91 10.26 32.90
N LEU A 190 28.46 10.65 34.10
CA LEU A 190 27.66 11.86 34.34
C LEU A 190 28.49 13.15 34.39
N ASN A 191 29.81 13.04 34.32
CA ASN A 191 30.70 14.19 34.10
C ASN A 191 30.82 14.56 32.60
N ALA A 192 30.16 13.82 31.70
CA ALA A 192 29.98 14.27 30.34
C ALA A 192 29.11 15.54 30.31
N PRO A 193 29.23 16.41 29.28
CA PRO A 193 28.37 17.59 29.18
C PRO A 193 26.88 17.19 29.19
N SER A 194 25.97 18.12 29.48
CA SER A 194 24.54 17.86 29.29
C SER A 194 24.24 17.60 27.81
N GLY A 195 23.24 16.77 27.53
CA GLY A 195 22.82 16.46 26.16
C GLY A 195 21.72 15.41 26.11
N PHE A 196 21.18 15.22 24.92
CA PHE A 196 20.17 14.23 24.59
C PHE A 196 20.85 13.00 24.01
N LEU A 197 20.31 11.82 24.31
CA LEU A 197 20.77 10.54 23.76
C LEU A 197 19.61 9.86 23.07
N ARG A 198 19.92 9.21 21.95
CA ARG A 198 19.00 8.30 21.26
C ARG A 198 19.76 7.06 20.82
N VAL A 199 19.02 6.01 20.53
CA VAL A 199 19.54 4.81 19.87
C VAL A 199 18.72 4.62 18.61
N VAL A 200 19.39 4.57 17.46
CA VAL A 200 18.79 4.48 16.12
C VAL A 200 19.16 3.16 15.46
N THR A 201 18.33 2.74 14.52
CA THR A 201 18.65 1.73 13.50
C THR A 201 19.09 2.48 12.25
N PRO A 202 20.39 2.54 11.92
CA PRO A 202 20.88 3.26 10.74
C PRO A 202 20.49 2.57 9.43
#